data_AF-A0A2W5S373-F1
#
_entry.id   AF-A0A2W5S373-F1
#
_cell.length_a   1.000
_cell.length_b   1.000
_cell.length_c   1.000
_cell.angle_alpha   90.00
_cell.angle_beta   90.00
_cell.angle_gamma   90.00
#
_symmetry.space_group_name_H-M   'P 1'
#
loop_
_entity.id
_entity.type
_entity.pdbx_description
1 polymer ?
#
loop_
_entity_poly.entity_id
_entity_poly.type
_entity_poly.pdbx_seq_one_letter_code
_entity_poly.pdbx_strand_id
1 'polypeptide(L)'
;MVTPRFRNIALTVHELEDGEFHWVLMEAVDGAVDDVLPYMVLETAVHPQPNYSSALVAGVAAMRRLFGGEGPRRDGGGPTLF
;
A
#
# COMPACT_ATOMS: atom_id res chain seq x y z
N MET A 1 -16.48 21.32 8.85
CA MET A 1 -15.15 20.75 9.18
C MET A 1 -15.01 19.47 8.38
N VAL A 2 -13.99 19.38 7.52
CA VAL A 2 -13.64 18.10 6.87
C VAL A 2 -12.73 17.38 7.84
N THR A 3 -13.17 16.24 8.38
CA THR A 3 -12.33 15.42 9.24
C THR A 3 -11.21 14.83 8.37
N PRO A 4 -9.92 15.02 8.71
CA PRO A 4 -8.85 14.39 7.96
C PRO A 4 -9.01 12.87 8.06
N ARG A 5 -9.21 12.23 6.92
CA ARG A 5 -9.37 10.78 6.83
C ARG A 5 -7.97 10.16 6.76
N PHE A 6 -7.60 9.36 7.76
CA PHE A 6 -6.39 8.55 7.67
C PHE A 6 -6.57 7.50 6.57
N ARG A 7 -5.66 7.51 5.60
CA ARG A 7 -5.63 6.52 4.55
C ARG A 7 -4.89 5.29 5.06
N ASN A 8 -5.53 4.14 4.99
CA ASN A 8 -4.92 2.86 5.34
C ASN A 8 -4.41 2.21 4.04
N ILE A 9 -3.09 2.19 3.89
CA ILE A 9 -2.40 1.68 2.71
C ILE A 9 -1.65 0.40 3.08
N ALA A 10 -1.82 -0.64 2.27
CA ALA A 10 -1.07 -1.88 2.36
C ALA A 10 -0.16 -2.04 1.13
N LEU A 11 1.10 -2.41 1.37
CA LEU A 11 2.00 -2.91 0.34
C LEU A 11 2.28 -4.38 0.64
N THR A 12 1.93 -5.24 -0.29
CA THR A 12 2.20 -6.68 -0.19
C THR A 12 3.16 -7.11 -1.29
N VAL A 13 3.90 -8.19 -1.03
CA VAL A 13 4.73 -8.89 -2.00
C VAL A 13 4.27 -10.33 -2.01
N HIS A 14 3.99 -10.86 -3.20
CA HIS A 14 3.59 -12.24 -3.42
C HIS A 14 4.61 -12.91 -4.34
N GLU A 15 4.86 -14.19 -4.12
CA GLU A 15 5.56 -15.05 -5.07
C GLU A 15 4.48 -15.85 -5.83
N LEU A 16 4.24 -15.50 -7.09
CA LEU A 16 3.16 -16.12 -7.89
C LEU A 16 3.64 -17.40 -8.59
N GLU A 17 4.90 -17.39 -9.01
CA GLU A 17 5.65 -18.53 -9.53
C GLU A 17 7.02 -18.56 -8.83
N ASP A 18 7.71 -19.70 -8.86
CA ASP A 18 9.01 -19.88 -8.20
C ASP A 18 10.03 -18.85 -8.71
N GLY A 19 10.50 -17.98 -7.81
CA GLY A 19 11.42 -16.90 -8.16
C GLY A 19 10.78 -15.63 -8.75
N GLU A 20 9.45 -15.60 -8.91
CA GLU A 20 8.71 -14.48 -9.50
C GLU A 20 7.93 -13.70 -8.44
N PHE A 21 8.52 -12.60 -7.97
CA PHE A 21 7.96 -11.78 -6.89
C PHE A 21 7.23 -10.56 -7.45
N HIS A 22 5.95 -10.40 -7.11
CA HIS A 22 5.11 -9.27 -7.52
C HIS A 22 4.70 -8.44 -6.31
N TRP A 23 4.80 -7.12 -6.42
CA TRP A 23 4.27 -6.21 -5.41
C TRP A 23 2.86 -5.72 -5.78
N VAL A 24 2.01 -5.48 -4.78
CA VAL A 24 0.68 -4.89 -4.93
C VAL A 24 0.47 -3.82 -3.86
N LEU A 25 0.08 -2.62 -4.28
CA LEU A 25 -0.27 -1.51 -3.41
C LEU A 25 -1.80 -1.38 -3.35
N MET A 26 -2.35 -1.29 -2.16
CA MET A 26 -3.80 -1.30 -1.92
C MET A 26 -4.22 -0.26 -0.88
N GLU A 27 -5.48 0.16 -0.92
CA GLU A 27 -6.10 1.04 0.07
C GLU A 27 -7.35 0.39 0.66
N ALA A 28 -7.49 0.48 1.99
CA ALA A 28 -8.69 0.02 2.65
C ALA A 28 -9.89 0.89 2.24
N VAL A 29 -11.00 0.24 1.90
CA VAL A 29 -12.26 0.93 1.59
C VAL A 29 -13.21 0.89 2.80
N ASP A 30 -14.10 1.87 2.87
CA ASP A 30 -15.14 1.90 3.91
C ASP A 30 -16.12 0.73 3.74
N GLY A 31 -16.63 0.24 4.88
CA GLY A 31 -17.58 -0.86 4.91
C GLY A 31 -16.91 -2.18 5.24
N ALA A 32 -16.38 -2.28 6.47
CA ALA A 32 -16.03 -3.58 7.02
C ALA A 32 -17.29 -4.47 6.98
N VAL A 33 -17.18 -5.63 6.33
CA VAL A 33 -18.22 -6.65 6.30
C VAL A 33 -17.65 -7.83 7.08
N ASP A 34 -18.34 -8.25 8.14
CA ASP A 34 -18.00 -9.44 8.92
C ASP A 34 -16.52 -9.52 9.35
N ASP A 35 -16.02 -8.46 10.00
CA ASP A 35 -14.62 -8.31 10.46
C ASP A 35 -13.54 -8.35 9.37
N VAL A 36 -13.93 -8.36 8.09
CA VAL A 36 -13.01 -8.24 6.95
C VAL A 36 -12.83 -6.76 6.63
N LEU A 37 -11.56 -6.33 6.53
CA LEU A 37 -11.21 -5.01 6.02
C LEU A 37 -11.00 -5.12 4.50
N PRO A 38 -11.96 -4.67 3.67
CA PRO A 38 -11.80 -4.74 2.22
C PRO A 38 -10.70 -3.80 1.74
N TYR A 39 -9.88 -4.28 0.81
CA TYR A 39 -8.84 -3.49 0.14
C TYR A 39 -9.10 -3.40 -1.35
N MET A 40 -8.91 -2.21 -1.92
CA MET A 40 -8.91 -1.95 -3.35
C MET A 40 -7.47 -1.79 -3.85
N VAL A 41 -7.15 -2.41 -4.99
CA VAL A 41 -5.83 -2.27 -5.63
C VAL A 41 -5.68 -0.85 -6.17
N LEU A 42 -4.58 -0.19 -5.78
CA LEU A 42 -4.15 1.10 -6.30
C LEU A 42 -3.17 0.93 -7.46
N GLU A 43 -2.18 0.05 -7.28
CA GLU A 43 -1.15 -0.22 -8.29
C GLU A 43 -0.52 -1.59 -8.07
N THR A 44 0.05 -2.18 -9.12
CA THR A 44 0.68 -3.50 -9.08
C THR A 44 1.92 -3.54 -9.98
N ALA A 45 2.82 -4.49 -9.70
CA ALA A 45 3.96 -4.78 -10.56
C ALA A 45 3.50 -5.20 -11.97
N VAL A 46 4.03 -4.54 -13.01
CA VAL A 46 3.81 -4.93 -14.42
C VAL A 46 4.58 -6.21 -14.78
N HIS A 47 5.75 -6.40 -14.16
CA HIS A 47 6.64 -7.55 -14.36
C HIS A 47 7.12 -8.07 -13.00
N PRO A 48 7.45 -9.38 -12.89
CA PRO A 48 8.02 -9.93 -11.67
C PRO A 48 9.42 -9.35 -11.37
N GLN A 49 9.79 -9.41 -10.10
CA GLN A 49 11.09 -9.04 -9.58
C GLN A 49 11.86 -10.30 -9.16
N PRO A 50 13.19 -10.31 -9.27
CA PRO A 50 14.01 -11.51 -9.10
C PRO A 50 14.12 -11.99 -7.64
N ASN A 51 13.63 -11.22 -6.68
CA ASN A 51 13.58 -11.58 -5.27
C ASN A 51 12.59 -10.69 -4.51
N TYR A 52 12.15 -11.18 -3.34
CA TYR A 52 11.24 -10.49 -2.42
C TYR A 52 11.67 -9.05 -2.13
N SER A 53 12.95 -8.84 -1.78
CA SER A 53 13.47 -7.51 -1.43
C SER A 53 13.39 -6.51 -2.57
N SER A 54 13.65 -6.96 -3.80
CA SER A 54 13.55 -6.11 -5.00
C SER A 54 12.10 -5.73 -5.29
N ALA A 55 11.16 -6.67 -5.12
CA ALA A 55 9.73 -6.37 -5.20
C ALA A 55 9.30 -5.35 -4.14
N LEU A 56 9.75 -5.53 -2.89
CA LEU A 56 9.42 -4.61 -1.80
C LEU A 56 9.96 -3.19 -2.06
N VAL A 57 11.20 -3.07 -2.51
CA VAL A 57 11.80 -1.76 -2.85
C VAL A 57 11.05 -1.10 -4.01
N ALA A 58 10.71 -1.85 -5.06
CA ALA A 58 9.92 -1.34 -6.18
C ALA A 58 8.53 -0.87 -5.72
N GLY A 59 7.86 -1.63 -4.85
CA GLY A 59 6.59 -1.25 -4.25
C GLY A 59 6.68 0.00 -3.38
N VAL A 60 7.73 0.14 -2.56
CA VAL A 60 7.97 1.36 -1.76
C VAL A 60 8.23 2.56 -2.66
N ALA A 61 8.94 2.37 -3.77
CA ALA A 61 9.15 3.43 -4.75
C ALA A 61 7.82 3.88 -5.40
N ALA A 62 6.93 2.94 -5.75
CA ALA A 62 5.59 3.25 -6.24
C ALA A 62 4.76 4.01 -5.19
N MET A 63 4.77 3.56 -3.93
CA MET A 63 4.11 4.23 -2.82
C MET A 63 4.61 5.68 -2.65
N ARG A 64 5.93 5.90 -2.67
CA ARG A 64 6.53 7.24 -2.57
C ARG A 64 6.17 8.14 -3.75
N ARG A 65 6.04 7.57 -4.96
CA ARG A 65 5.58 8.33 -6.13
C ARG A 65 4.12 8.77 -5.97
N LEU A 66 3.25 7.91 -5.42
CA LEU A 66 1.82 8.20 -5.25
C LEU A 66 1.52 9.15 -4.10
N PHE A 67 2.29 9.08 -3.01
CA PHE A 67 1.98 9.82 -1.77
C PHE A 67 3.06 10.81 -1.32
N GLY A 68 4.21 10.84 -1.98
CA GLY A 68 5.36 11.63 -1.55
C GLY A 68 6.16 10.98 -0.41
N GLY A 69 7.18 11.69 0.05
CA GLY A 69 8.09 11.21 1.10
C GLY A 69 7.44 11.07 2.48
N GLU A 70 6.40 11.85 2.76
CA GLU A 70 5.66 11.86 4.02
C GLU A 70 4.62 10.74 4.14
N GLY A 71 4.48 9.93 3.09
CA GLY A 71 3.53 8.82 3.03
C GLY A 71 2.07 9.29 2.83
N PRO A 72 1.08 8.39 3.01
CA PRO A 72 -0.30 8.62 2.59
C PRO A 72 -1.10 9.59 3.45
N ARG A 73 -0.45 10.33 4.37
CA ARG A 73 -1.08 11.39 5.14
C ARG A 73 -1.44 12.55 4.21
N ARG A 74 -2.73 12.85 4.07
CA ARG A 74 -3.18 14.16 3.58
C ARG A 74 -3.24 15.09 4.77
N ASP A 75 -2.27 16.00 4.81
CA ASP A 75 -2.13 17.12 5.75
C ASP A 75 -1.66 16.73 7.16
N GLY A 76 -0.49 17.25 7.55
CA GLY A 76 0.31 16.87 8.73
C GLY A 76 -0.28 17.15 10.12
N GLY A 77 -1.53 16.77 10.37
CA GLY A 77 -2.19 16.94 11.67
C GLY A 77 -3.04 15.74 12.01
N GLY A 78 -2.42 14.69 12.54
CA GLY A 78 -3.15 13.52 13.05
C GLY A 78 -2.33 12.82 14.15
N PRO A 79 -2.97 12.34 15.23
CA PRO A 79 -2.24 11.89 16.40
C PRO A 79 -1.34 10.73 16.01
N THR A 80 -0.09 10.84 16.45
CA THR A 80 0.85 9.73 16.45
C THR A 80 0.24 8.63 17.28
N LEU A 81 -0.02 7.46 16.69
CA LEU A 81 -0.33 6.26 17.46
C LEU A 81 0.98 5.80 18.11
N PHE A 82 1.23 6.33 19.32
CA PHE A 82 1.86 5.65 20.44
C PHE A 82 1.04 6.00 21.68
#